data_AF-A0A7J4S2S0-F1
#
_entry.id   AF-A0A7J4S2S0-F1
#
_cell.length_a   1.000
_cell.length_b   1.000
_cell.length_c   1.000
_cell.angle_alpha   90.00
_cell.angle_beta   90.00
_cell.angle_gamma   90.00
#
_symmetry.space_group_name_H-M   'P 1'
#
loop_
_entity.id
_entity.type
_entity.pdbx_description
1 polymer ?
#
loop_
_entity_poly.entity_id
_entity_poly.type
_entity_poly.pdbx_seq_one_letter_code
_entity_poly.pdbx_strand_id
1 'polypeptide(L)'
;MAIDRDGTHTELPFPPAREVGVDTVRIGMARHHIPILAEVDVTVARAAIAKRRAETGEGLSFTGWVIKCLAQAAGEHKRVHALRLGRHRIVEFDD
;
A
#
# COMPACT_ATOMS: atom_id res chain seq x y z
N MET A 1 18.85 -31.79 -27.21
CA MET A 1 17.55 -31.24 -27.66
C MET A 1 16.68 -31.15 -26.41
N ALA A 2 16.39 -29.95 -25.93
CA ALA A 2 15.57 -29.80 -24.71
C ALA A 2 14.14 -30.24 -25.03
N ILE A 3 13.60 -31.14 -24.21
CA ILE A 3 12.22 -31.59 -24.31
C ILE A 3 11.35 -30.46 -23.75
N ASP A 4 10.56 -29.84 -24.61
CA ASP A 4 9.52 -28.89 -24.22
C ASP A 4 8.46 -29.64 -23.38
N ARG A 5 8.34 -29.26 -22.10
CA ARG A 5 7.51 -29.96 -21.10
C ARG A 5 6.09 -29.39 -20.99
N ASP A 6 5.81 -28.31 -21.71
CA ASP A 6 4.69 -27.43 -21.35
C ASP A 6 3.44 -27.69 -22.22
N GLY A 7 3.54 -28.57 -23.22
CA GLY A 7 2.44 -28.91 -24.12
C GLY A 7 2.14 -27.81 -25.14
N THR A 8 0.98 -27.86 -25.79
CA THR A 8 0.56 -26.85 -26.77
C THR A 8 -0.02 -25.62 -26.07
N HIS A 9 0.59 -24.43 -26.28
CA HIS A 9 0.11 -23.17 -25.71
C HIS A 9 0.01 -22.03 -26.73
N THR A 10 -0.57 -20.91 -26.30
CA THR A 10 -0.61 -19.65 -27.04
C THR A 10 -0.09 -18.53 -26.17
N GLU A 11 0.84 -17.76 -26.70
CA GLU A 11 1.42 -16.61 -26.03
C GLU A 11 0.69 -15.34 -26.46
N LEU A 12 0.37 -14.50 -25.47
CA LEU A 12 -0.29 -13.21 -25.69
C LEU A 12 0.54 -12.12 -25.01
N PRO A 13 0.70 -10.95 -25.65
CA PRO A 13 1.38 -9.83 -25.02
C PRO A 13 0.56 -9.31 -23.85
N PHE A 14 1.23 -8.69 -22.89
CA PHE A 14 0.55 -7.94 -21.85
C PHE A 14 -0.20 -6.74 -22.45
N PRO A 15 -1.39 -6.40 -21.91
CA PRO A 15 -2.02 -5.12 -22.22
C PRO A 15 -1.06 -3.97 -21.86
N PRO A 16 -0.99 -2.87 -22.64
CA PRO A 16 -0.06 -1.79 -22.36
C PRO A 16 -0.11 -1.23 -20.93
N ALA A 17 -1.29 -1.23 -20.29
CA ALA A 17 -1.44 -0.80 -18.89
C ALA A 17 -0.71 -1.70 -17.88
N ARG A 18 -0.52 -2.98 -18.21
CA ARG A 18 0.16 -3.95 -17.35
C ARG A 18 1.67 -3.76 -17.35
N GLU A 19 2.25 -3.31 -18.46
CA GLU A 19 3.68 -2.98 -18.55
C GLU A 19 4.07 -1.92 -17.52
N VAL A 20 3.26 -0.86 -17.38
CA VAL A 20 3.47 0.20 -16.36
C VAL A 20 3.49 -0.39 -14.95
N GLY A 21 2.58 -1.32 -14.66
CA GLY A 21 2.51 -1.99 -13.36
C GLY A 21 3.74 -2.86 -13.09
N VAL A 22 4.20 -3.61 -14.10
CA VAL A 22 5.42 -4.43 -14.00
C VAL A 22 6.65 -3.56 -13.75
N ASP A 23 6.81 -2.48 -14.51
CA ASP A 23 7.93 -1.56 -14.34
C ASP A 23 7.92 -0.85 -12.99
N THR A 24 6.74 -0.43 -12.51
CA THR A 24 6.60 0.19 -11.19
C THR A 24 7.04 -0.75 -10.08
N VAL A 25 6.62 -2.02 -10.14
CA VAL A 25 7.03 -3.04 -9.15
C VAL A 25 8.53 -3.30 -9.24
N ARG A 26 9.09 -3.44 -10.46
CA ARG A 26 10.51 -3.66 -10.69
C ARG A 26 11.37 -2.53 -10.10
N ILE A 27 10.98 -1.28 -10.30
CA ILE A 27 11.65 -0.10 -9.71
C ILE A 27 11.48 -0.09 -8.19
N GLY A 28 10.29 -0.42 -7.69
CA GLY A 28 10.01 -0.51 -6.26
C GLY A 28 10.96 -1.50 -5.58
N MET A 29 11.08 -2.71 -6.11
CA MET A 29 11.91 -3.79 -5.55
C MET A 29 13.41 -3.44 -5.47
N ALA A 30 13.91 -2.46 -6.21
CA ALA A 30 15.29 -1.99 -6.12
C ALA A 30 15.58 -1.21 -4.82
N ARG A 31 14.56 -0.84 -4.03
CA ARG A 31 14.72 -0.19 -2.72
C ARG A 31 14.97 -1.23 -1.64
N HIS A 32 15.76 -0.87 -0.63
CA HIS A 32 15.91 -1.69 0.58
C HIS A 32 14.59 -1.72 1.36
N HIS A 33 13.95 -2.88 1.37
CA HIS A 33 12.72 -3.13 2.13
C HIS A 33 13.02 -3.95 3.36
N ILE A 34 12.46 -3.55 4.49
CA ILE A 34 12.39 -4.36 5.70
C ILE A 34 10.92 -4.78 5.84
N PRO A 35 10.55 -6.01 5.48
CA PRO A 35 9.17 -6.47 5.64
C PRO A 35 8.85 -6.59 7.13
N ILE A 36 7.74 -6.00 7.55
CA ILE A 36 7.25 -6.05 8.93
C ILE A 36 5.85 -6.65 8.90
N LEU A 37 5.61 -7.60 9.79
CA LEU A 37 4.28 -8.10 10.12
C LEU A 37 3.90 -7.57 11.49
N ALA A 38 2.73 -6.95 11.58
CA ALA A 38 2.20 -6.41 12.83
C ALA A 38 0.72 -6.75 12.94
N GLU A 39 0.28 -7.02 14.17
CA GLU A 39 -1.13 -7.24 14.52
C GLU A 39 -1.59 -6.09 15.42
N VAL A 40 -2.82 -5.62 15.18
CA VAL A 40 -3.41 -4.51 15.93
C VAL A 40 -4.83 -4.89 16.29
N ASP A 41 -5.17 -4.81 17.57
CA ASP A 41 -6.56 -4.97 18.02
C ASP A 41 -7.40 -3.75 17.61
N VAL A 42 -8.43 -4.01 16.81
CA VAL A 42 -9.34 -2.99 16.29
C VAL A 42 -10.77 -3.14 16.84
N THR A 43 -10.96 -3.96 17.88
CA THR A 43 -12.28 -4.29 18.44
C THR A 43 -13.07 -3.04 18.81
N VAL A 44 -12.44 -2.12 19.55
CA VAL A 44 -13.06 -0.86 19.99
C VAL A 44 -13.42 0.03 18.80
N ALA A 45 -12.52 0.15 17.81
CA ALA A 45 -12.75 0.97 16.62
C ALA A 45 -13.94 0.43 15.79
N ARG A 46 -14.00 -0.89 15.59
CA ARG A 46 -15.10 -1.52 14.85
C ARG A 46 -16.44 -1.39 15.59
N ALA A 47 -16.44 -1.52 16.92
CA ALA A 47 -17.63 -1.29 17.73
C ALA A 47 -18.13 0.16 17.61
N ALA A 48 -17.22 1.14 17.67
CA ALA A 48 -17.57 2.55 17.49
C ALA A 48 -18.14 2.86 16.10
N ILE A 49 -17.56 2.28 15.04
CA ILE A 49 -18.09 2.42 13.67
C ILE A 49 -19.50 1.84 13.56
N ALA A 50 -19.73 0.64 14.11
CA ALA A 50 -21.05 0.01 14.09
C ALA A 50 -22.08 0.81 14.88
N LYS A 51 -21.70 1.29 16.07
CA LYS A 51 -22.55 2.15 16.91
C LYS A 51 -22.95 3.43 16.17
N ARG A 52 -22.01 4.12 15.52
CA ARG A 52 -22.31 5.35 14.77
C ARG A 52 -23.30 5.10 13.64
N ARG A 53 -23.15 3.98 12.93
CA ARG A 53 -24.10 3.58 11.89
C ARG A 53 -25.50 3.34 12.45
N ALA A 54 -25.60 2.71 13.62
CA ALA A 54 -26.88 2.47 14.28
C ALA A 54 -27.55 3.77 14.75
N GLU A 55 -26.77 4.73 15.26
CA GLU A 55 -27.28 6.00 15.79
C GLU A 55 -27.64 7.02 14.70
N THR A 56 -26.90 7.06 13.60
CA THR A 56 -27.00 8.13 12.58
C THR A 56 -27.54 7.66 11.24
N GLY A 57 -27.61 6.35 11.00
CA GLY A 57 -27.90 5.77 9.69
C GLY A 57 -26.72 5.82 8.70
N GLU A 58 -25.68 6.61 8.99
CA GLU A 58 -24.50 6.76 8.13
C GLU A 58 -23.37 5.81 8.54
N GLY A 59 -22.88 5.00 7.58
CA GLY A 59 -21.77 4.10 7.79
C GLY A 59 -20.42 4.78 7.59
N LEU A 60 -19.50 4.62 8.54
CA LEU A 60 -18.08 4.95 8.34
C LEU A 60 -17.34 3.77 7.71
N SER A 61 -16.49 4.05 6.72
CA SER A 61 -15.60 3.05 6.15
C SER A 61 -14.50 2.67 7.14
N PHE A 62 -14.34 1.38 7.41
CA PHE A 62 -13.21 0.88 8.22
C PHE A 62 -11.86 1.25 7.59
N THR A 63 -11.72 1.09 6.27
CA THR A 63 -10.52 1.53 5.55
C THR A 63 -10.33 3.04 5.64
N GLY A 64 -11.40 3.83 5.59
CA GLY A 64 -11.33 5.28 5.79
C GLY A 64 -10.81 5.65 7.19
N TRP A 65 -11.24 4.92 8.22
CA TRP A 65 -10.71 5.07 9.58
C TRP A 65 -9.22 4.69 9.65
N VAL A 66 -8.80 3.58 9.01
CA VAL A 66 -7.37 3.19 8.93
C VAL A 66 -6.55 4.28 8.24
N ILE A 67 -7.03 4.84 7.12
CA ILE A 67 -6.35 5.94 6.41
C ILE A 67 -6.21 7.16 7.32
N LYS A 68 -7.23 7.51 8.11
CA LYS A 68 -7.13 8.59 9.11
C LYS A 68 -6.01 8.31 10.12
N CYS A 69 -5.92 7.09 10.64
CA CYS A 69 -4.85 6.71 11.58
C CYS A 69 -3.46 6.84 10.92
N LEU A 70 -3.31 6.39 9.68
CA LEU A 70 -2.06 6.52 8.93
C LEU A 70 -1.69 7.98 8.66
N ALA A 71 -2.66 8.81 8.27
CA ALA A 71 -2.45 10.24 8.02
C ALA A 71 -1.99 10.96 9.30
N GLN A 72 -2.63 10.66 10.44
CA GLN A 72 -2.20 11.21 11.72
C GLN A 72 -0.76 10.79 12.07
N ALA A 73 -0.45 9.49 11.96
CA ALA A 73 0.90 8.99 12.24
C ALA A 73 1.95 9.59 11.30
N ALA A 74 1.61 9.82 10.03
CA ALA A 74 2.49 10.47 9.07
C ALA A 74 2.74 11.94 9.41
N GLY A 75 1.71 12.68 9.83
CA GLY A 75 1.86 14.05 10.30
C GLY A 75 2.71 14.19 11.58
N GLU A 76 2.57 13.23 12.51
CA GLU A 76 3.40 13.15 13.73
C GLU A 76 4.84 12.70 13.42
N HIS A 77 5.05 11.94 12.33
CA HIS A 77 6.32 11.36 11.93
C HIS A 77 6.65 11.58 10.44
N LYS A 78 6.84 12.83 10.03
CA LYS A 78 7.07 13.27 8.63
C LYS A 78 8.17 12.53 7.86
N ARG A 79 9.12 11.90 8.54
CA ARG A 79 10.15 11.06 7.88
C ARG A 79 9.58 9.82 7.19
N VAL A 80 8.40 9.34 7.58
CA VAL A 80 7.78 8.15 6.98
C VAL A 80 7.41 8.35 5.51
N HIS A 81 7.09 9.58 5.11
CA HIS A 81 6.80 9.95 3.72
C HIS A 81 7.91 10.81 3.08
N ALA A 82 9.08 10.91 3.70
CA ALA A 82 10.18 11.68 3.15
C ALA A 82 10.76 11.03 1.88
N LEU A 83 11.24 11.86 0.96
CA LEU A 83 11.85 11.40 -0.29
C LEU A 83 13.34 11.69 -0.32
N ARG A 84 14.13 10.78 -0.90
CA ARG A 84 15.57 10.97 -1.07
C ARG A 84 15.84 12.03 -2.15
N LEU A 85 16.66 13.03 -1.82
CA LEU A 85 17.16 14.04 -2.76
C LEU A 85 18.65 13.82 -3.02
N GLY A 86 18.96 13.27 -4.18
CA GLY A 86 20.34 12.93 -4.56
C GLY A 86 20.92 11.80 -3.69
N ARG A 87 22.16 11.97 -3.22
CA ARG A 87 22.90 10.94 -2.47
C ARG A 87 22.89 11.13 -0.95
N HIS A 88 22.80 12.38 -0.48
CA HIS A 88 23.07 12.74 0.92
C HIS A 88 22.02 13.67 1.54
N ARG A 89 20.83 13.78 0.93
CA ARG A 89 19.74 14.61 1.46
C ARG A 89 18.41 13.86 1.40
N ILE A 90 17.50 14.27 2.28
CA ILE A 90 16.10 13.90 2.26
C ILE A 90 15.26 15.18 2.20
N VAL A 91 14.07 15.07 1.63
CA VAL A 91 13.04 16.10 1.64
C VAL A 91 11.93 15.60 2.54
N GLU A 92 11.69 16.31 3.62
CA GLU A 92 10.51 16.15 4.46
C GLU A 92 9.43 17.11 3.95
N PHE A 93 8.18 16.67 4.04
CA PHE A 93 7.00 17.41 3.57
C PHE A 93 6.14 17.80 4.76
N ASP A 94 5.43 18.93 4.67
CA ASP A 94 4.63 19.47 5.77
C ASP A 94 3.15 19.09 5.70
N ASP A 95 2.70 18.61 4.54
CA ASP A 95 1.33 18.28 4.17
C ASP A 95 0.91 16.83 4.48
#